data_AF-A0A962WBJ2-F1
#
_entry.id   AF-A0A962WBJ2-F1
#
_cell.length_a   1.000
_cell.length_b   1.000
_cell.length_c   1.000
_cell.angle_alpha   90.00
_cell.angle_beta   90.00
_cell.angle_gamma   90.00
#
_symmetry.space_group_name_H-M   'P 1'
#
loop_
_entity.id
_entity.type
_entity.pdbx_description
1 polymer ?
#
loop_
_entity_poly.entity_id
_entity_poly.type
_entity_poly.pdbx_seq_one_letter_code
_entity_poly.pdbx_strand_id
1 'polypeptide(L)'
;MVEYLRWYEIVSNDRKDWEYDGDELLPARSAMEFVRDTWTDEERALIDAVDAYWLDHADQVNEFFRYEHARRGEADLSDLVQGGRAPEITTDHWWWYPIKQQRAVA
;
A
#
# COMPACT_ATOMS: atom_id res chain seq x y z
N MET A 1 9.53 -15.84 -5.48
CA MET A 1 9.54 -14.65 -4.61
C MET A 1 9.26 -13.46 -5.50
N VAL A 2 8.02 -12.98 -5.47
CA VAL A 2 7.54 -11.90 -6.34
C VAL A 2 8.41 -10.66 -6.10
N GLU A 3 9.01 -10.11 -7.16
CA GLU A 3 9.98 -9.01 -7.11
C GLU A 3 9.43 -7.77 -6.37
N TYR A 4 8.11 -7.59 -6.42
CA TYR A 4 7.35 -6.53 -5.73
C TYR A 4 7.33 -6.64 -4.19
N LEU A 5 7.57 -7.80 -3.59
CA LEU A 5 7.64 -7.90 -2.12
C LEU A 5 8.89 -7.21 -1.55
N ARG A 6 9.93 -6.99 -2.37
CA ARG A 6 11.12 -6.20 -1.98
C ARG A 6 10.82 -4.72 -1.82
N TRP A 7 9.71 -4.23 -2.37
CA TRP A 7 9.30 -2.83 -2.27
C TRP A 7 8.70 -2.54 -0.88
N TYR A 8 8.28 -3.58 -0.16
CA TYR A 8 7.76 -3.51 1.21
C TYR A 8 8.84 -3.75 2.27
N GLU A 9 10.06 -3.23 2.05
CA GLU A 9 10.97 -3.06 3.18
C GLU A 9 10.27 -2.20 4.24
N ILE A 10 10.19 -2.74 5.46
CA ILE A 10 9.42 -2.19 6.59
C ILE A 10 9.62 -0.67 6.70
N VAL A 11 8.51 0.07 6.60
CA VAL A 11 8.46 1.51 6.83
C VAL A 11 8.94 1.78 8.25
N SER A 12 10.18 2.24 8.43
CA SER A 12 10.78 2.47 9.75
C SER A 12 11.28 3.90 9.89
N ASN A 13 11.29 4.42 11.12
CA ASN A 13 11.72 5.79 11.44
C ASN A 13 13.17 6.12 11.03
N ASP A 14 13.96 5.11 10.65
CA ASP A 14 15.39 5.24 10.38
C ASP A 14 15.72 5.55 8.92
N ARG A 15 14.76 5.41 7.98
CA ARG A 15 14.92 5.93 6.61
C ARG A 15 14.62 7.43 6.63
N LYS A 16 15.58 8.25 6.21
CA LYS A 16 15.47 9.72 6.16
C LYS A 16 15.11 10.24 4.77
N ASP A 17 15.35 9.44 3.75
CA ASP A 17 15.15 9.80 2.35
C ASP A 17 14.00 8.94 1.80
N TRP A 18 12.77 9.44 1.98
CA TRP A 18 11.54 8.88 1.41
C TRP A 18 11.10 9.67 0.17
N GLU A 19 12.04 10.33 -0.50
CA GLU A 19 11.78 10.96 -1.79
C GLU A 19 11.55 9.84 -2.81
N TYR A 20 10.32 9.69 -3.32
CA TYR A 20 9.96 9.08 -4.63
C TYR A 20 9.15 7.79 -4.78
N ASP A 21 8.69 7.08 -3.73
CA ASP A 21 7.94 5.82 -3.98
C ASP A 21 6.52 5.76 -3.35
N GLY A 22 6.06 6.82 -2.69
CA GLY A 22 4.73 6.84 -2.05
C GLY A 22 3.56 6.76 -3.04
N ASP A 23 3.74 7.39 -4.20
CA ASP A 23 2.79 7.39 -5.31
C ASP A 23 2.70 6.01 -6.00
N GLU A 24 3.76 5.20 -5.95
CA GLU A 24 3.75 3.84 -6.52
C GLU A 24 3.35 2.75 -5.51
N LEU A 25 3.50 2.98 -4.20
CA LEU A 25 3.28 1.98 -3.16
C LEU A 25 1.80 1.62 -2.95
N LEU A 26 0.89 2.59 -2.87
CA LEU A 26 -0.56 2.30 -2.75
C LEU A 26 -1.12 1.63 -4.02
N PRO A 27 -0.71 2.05 -5.24
CA PRO A 27 -1.06 1.31 -6.45
C PRO A 27 -0.53 -0.12 -6.46
N ALA A 28 0.74 -0.33 -6.11
CA ALA A 28 1.33 -1.66 -6.02
C ALA A 28 0.59 -2.55 -5.00
N ARG A 29 0.20 -1.99 -3.85
CA ARG A 29 -0.61 -2.71 -2.85
C ARG A 29 -1.95 -3.16 -3.40
N SER A 30 -2.59 -2.30 -4.16
CA SER A 30 -3.89 -2.60 -4.77
C SER A 30 -3.74 -3.61 -5.93
N ALA A 31 -2.66 -3.52 -6.71
CA ALA A 31 -2.33 -4.50 -7.75
C ALA A 31 -2.13 -5.91 -7.17
N MET A 32 -1.51 -6.01 -6.00
CA MET A 32 -1.31 -7.27 -5.28
C MET A 32 -2.61 -7.98 -4.89
N GLU A 33 -3.67 -7.25 -4.58
CA GLU A 33 -4.98 -7.86 -4.27
C GLU A 33 -5.55 -8.63 -5.46
N PHE A 34 -5.33 -8.18 -6.70
CA PHE A 34 -5.82 -8.88 -7.90
C PHE A 34 -5.22 -10.27 -8.09
N VAL A 35 -4.01 -10.51 -7.56
CA VAL A 35 -3.29 -11.79 -7.69
C VAL A 35 -3.23 -12.56 -6.38
N ARG A 36 -3.83 -12.05 -5.29
CA ARG A 36 -3.72 -12.60 -3.93
C ARG A 36 -4.19 -14.06 -3.82
N ASP A 37 -5.20 -14.44 -4.61
CA ASP A 37 -5.72 -15.81 -4.65
C ASP A 37 -4.72 -16.82 -5.24
N THR A 38 -3.72 -16.35 -5.99
CA THR A 38 -2.67 -17.20 -6.59
C THR A 38 -1.48 -17.43 -5.67
N TRP A 39 -1.42 -16.73 -4.54
CA TRP A 39 -0.27 -16.74 -3.65
C TRP A 39 -0.21 -17.98 -2.77
N THR A 40 0.96 -18.24 -2.22
CA THR A 40 1.15 -19.19 -1.11
C THR A 40 0.63 -18.62 0.21
N ASP A 41 0.43 -19.49 1.21
CA ASP A 41 0.05 -19.04 2.56
C ASP A 41 1.12 -18.12 3.18
N GLU A 42 2.39 -18.36 2.87
CA GLU A 42 3.52 -17.56 3.37
C GLU A 42 3.53 -16.16 2.76
N GLU A 43 3.27 -16.02 1.46
CA GLU A 43 3.16 -14.72 0.79
C GLU A 43 1.95 -13.92 1.29
N ARG A 44 0.81 -14.60 1.53
CA ARG A 44 -0.36 -13.96 2.17
C ARG A 44 -0.03 -13.49 3.59
N ALA A 45 0.66 -14.31 4.38
CA ALA A 45 1.05 -13.95 5.74
C ALA A 45 1.99 -12.73 5.77
N LEU A 46 2.86 -12.59 4.77
CA LEU A 46 3.73 -11.41 4.65
C LEU A 46 2.94 -10.13 4.41
N ILE A 47 1.98 -10.13 3.46
CA ILE A 47 1.19 -8.93 3.20
C ILE A 47 0.27 -8.59 4.37
N ASP A 48 -0.27 -9.60 5.05
CA ASP A 48 -1.07 -9.40 6.27
C ASP A 48 -0.25 -8.77 7.40
N ALA A 49 1.03 -9.12 7.52
CA ALA A 49 1.93 -8.51 8.50
C ALA A 49 2.22 -7.04 8.16
N VAL A 50 2.35 -6.69 6.88
CA VAL A 50 2.50 -5.29 6.43
C VAL A 50 1.23 -4.49 6.75
N ASP A 51 0.06 -5.02 6.40
CA ASP A 51 -1.23 -4.37 6.68
C ASP A 51 -1.42 -4.16 8.19
N ALA A 52 -1.09 -5.15 9.01
CA ALA A 52 -1.13 -5.03 10.47
C ALA A 52 -0.15 -3.96 10.99
N TYR A 53 1.06 -3.89 10.45
CA TYR A 53 2.02 -2.87 10.80
C TYR A 53 1.50 -1.46 10.46
N TRP A 54 0.89 -1.29 9.30
CA TRP A 54 0.32 0.01 8.88
C TRP A 54 -0.81 0.46 9.79
N LEU A 55 -1.67 -0.47 10.20
CA LEU A 55 -2.75 -0.19 11.14
C LEU A 55 -2.23 0.19 12.53
N ASP A 56 -1.15 -0.43 13.00
CA ASP A 56 -0.50 -0.12 14.29
C ASP A 56 0.27 1.21 14.26
N HIS A 57 0.72 1.63 13.07
CA HIS A 57 1.50 2.85 12.83
C HIS A 57 0.72 3.88 12.00
N ALA A 58 -0.57 4.01 12.31
CA ALA A 58 -1.49 4.83 11.54
C ALA A 58 -1.03 6.29 11.34
N ASP A 59 -0.41 6.91 12.35
CA ASP A 59 0.06 8.30 12.26
C ASP A 59 1.22 8.44 11.27
N GLN A 60 2.16 7.49 11.29
CA GLN A 60 3.29 7.46 10.36
C GLN A 60 2.82 7.21 8.93
N VAL A 61 1.88 6.26 8.75
CA VAL A 61 1.32 5.94 7.44
C VAL A 61 0.50 7.11 6.87
N ASN A 62 -0.30 7.78 7.71
CA ASN A 62 -1.07 8.95 7.30
C ASN A 62 -0.17 10.14 6.93
N GLU A 63 0.93 10.36 7.64
CA GLU A 63 1.89 11.41 7.28
C GLU A 63 2.62 11.06 5.98
N PHE A 64 3.00 9.80 5.81
CA PHE A 64 3.67 9.31 4.61
C PHE A 64 2.81 9.46 3.36
N PHE A 65 1.56 9.00 3.41
CA PHE A 65 0.62 9.05 2.28
C PHE A 65 -0.26 10.31 2.26
N ARG A 66 0.13 11.38 2.97
CA ARG A 66 -0.72 12.57 3.13
C ARG A 66 -1.15 13.19 1.79
N TYR A 67 -0.31 13.10 0.77
CA TYR A 67 -0.59 13.66 -0.55
C TYR A 67 -1.51 12.74 -1.36
N GLU A 68 -1.28 11.43 -1.31
CA GLU A 68 -2.06 10.39 -1.98
C GLU A 68 -3.48 10.33 -1.38
N HIS A 69 -3.59 10.38 -0.05
CA HIS A 69 -4.86 10.50 0.68
C HIS A 69 -5.60 11.78 0.31
N ALA A 70 -4.89 12.90 0.09
CA ALA A 70 -5.49 14.16 -0.32
C ALA A 70 -5.92 14.16 -1.80
N ARG A 71 -5.19 13.48 -2.69
CA ARG A 71 -5.47 13.39 -4.13
C ARG A 71 -6.56 12.38 -4.49
N ARG A 72 -7.02 11.57 -3.53
CA ARG A 72 -8.15 10.63 -3.67
C ARG A 72 -8.03 9.68 -4.87
N GLY A 73 -6.84 9.10 -5.05
CA GLY A 73 -6.74 7.88 -5.84
C GLY A 73 -6.97 8.02 -7.35
N GLU A 74 -6.62 9.16 -7.96
CA GLU A 74 -6.29 9.16 -9.40
C GLU A 74 -4.93 8.45 -9.59
N ALA A 75 -4.87 7.17 -9.23
CA ALA A 75 -3.73 6.31 -9.46
C ALA A 75 -3.85 5.72 -10.87
N ASP A 76 -3.01 6.20 -11.77
CA ASP A 76 -2.91 5.64 -13.11
C ASP A 76 -1.83 4.54 -13.13
N LEU A 77 -2.25 3.30 -13.37
CA LEU A 77 -1.36 2.16 -13.58
C LEU A 77 -1.02 1.92 -15.05
N SER A 78 -1.37 2.85 -15.96
CA SER A 78 -1.11 2.70 -17.38
C SER A 78 0.35 2.34 -17.69
N ASP A 79 1.29 2.83 -16.88
CA ASP A 79 2.72 2.56 -17.01
C ASP A 79 3.16 1.17 -16.48
N LEU A 80 2.35 0.51 -15.63
CA LEU A 80 2.66 -0.82 -15.08
C LEU A 80 2.15 -1.98 -15.96
N VAL A 81 1.36 -1.72 -17.00
CA VAL A 81 0.72 -2.76 -17.82
C VAL A 81 1.26 -2.75 -19.25
N GLN A 82 2.16 -3.69 -19.56
CA GLN A 82 2.58 -3.94 -20.94
C GLN A 82 1.57 -4.85 -21.66
N GLY A 83 0.81 -4.29 -22.62
CA GLY A 83 0.08 -5.07 -23.63
C GLY A 83 -1.40 -5.37 -23.35
N GLY A 84 -2.07 -4.63 -22.46
CA GLY A 84 -3.50 -4.80 -22.18
C GLY A 84 -4.15 -3.57 -21.54
N ARG A 85 -5.47 -3.61 -21.35
CA ARG A 85 -6.18 -2.59 -20.54
C ARG A 85 -5.81 -2.84 -19.09
N ALA A 86 -5.18 -1.84 -18.45
CA ALA A 86 -4.91 -1.90 -17.02
C ALA A 86 -6.23 -2.13 -16.26
N PRO A 87 -6.29 -3.10 -15.33
CA PRO A 87 -7.41 -3.16 -14.42
C PRO A 87 -7.49 -1.84 -13.66
N GLU A 88 -8.69 -1.30 -13.54
CA GLU A 88 -8.91 -0.10 -12.72
C GLU A 88 -8.56 -0.47 -11.29
N ILE A 89 -7.58 0.21 -10.69
CA ILE A 89 -7.34 0.07 -9.27
C ILE A 89 -8.57 0.61 -8.57
N THR A 90 -9.23 -0.26 -7.80
CA THR A 90 -10.25 0.19 -6.87
C THR A 90 -9.57 0.96 -5.74
N THR A 91 -9.90 2.24 -5.62
CA THR A 91 -9.43 3.09 -4.51
C THR A 91 -10.29 2.91 -3.25
N ASP A 92 -11.19 1.93 -3.28
CA ASP A 92 -12.11 1.59 -2.19
C ASP A 92 -11.42 0.90 -1.00
N HIS A 93 -10.15 0.49 -1.15
CA HIS A 93 -9.41 -0.11 -0.06
C HIS A 93 -9.06 0.90 1.03
N TRP A 94 -9.03 0.43 2.28
CA TRP A 94 -8.84 1.29 3.46
C TRP A 94 -7.53 2.09 3.42
N TRP A 95 -6.47 1.57 2.79
CA TRP A 95 -5.16 2.22 2.71
C TRP A 95 -5.12 3.48 1.83
N TRP A 96 -6.13 3.70 0.98
CA TRP A 96 -6.29 4.94 0.20
C TRP A 96 -6.83 6.11 1.03
N TYR A 97 -7.21 5.85 2.28
CA TYR A 97 -7.79 6.82 3.18
C TYR A 97 -6.96 6.97 4.44
N PRO A 98 -7.02 8.15 5.09
CA PRO A 98 -6.43 8.31 6.41
C PRO A 98 -6.98 7.26 7.39
N ILE A 99 -6.07 6.49 7.97
CA ILE A 99 -6.39 5.46 8.96
C ILE A 99 -6.85 6.19 10.22
N LYS A 100 -8.14 6.03 10.54
CA LYS A 100 -8.70 6.56 11.78
C LYS A 100 -8.27 5.63 12.91
N GLN A 101 -7.34 6.06 13.75
CA GLN A 101 -7.10 5.37 15.01
C GLN A 101 -8.44 5.26 15.76
N GLN A 102 -8.85 4.04 16.09
CA GLN A 102 -9.85 3.87 17.14
C GLN A 102 -9.18 4.40 18.40
N ARG A 103 -9.58 5.60 18.84
CA ARG A 103 -9.24 6.06 20.18
C ARG A 103 -9.64 4.94 21.12
N ALA A 104 -8.66 4.34 21.78
CA ALA A 104 -8.92 3.51 22.94
C ALA A 104 -9.80 4.35 23.87
N VAL A 105 -11.04 3.92 24.05
CA VAL A 105 -11.90 4.46 25.08
C VAL A 105 -11.25 4.01 26.38
N ALA A 106 -10.55 4.93 27.03
CA ALA A 106 -9.97 4.75 28.36
C ALA A 106 -11.08 4.56 29.41
#